data_AF-A0A4S2AD45-F1
#
_entry.id   AF-A0A4S2AD45-F1
#
_cell.length_a   1.000
_cell.length_b   1.000
_cell.length_c   1.000
_cell.angle_alpha   90.00
_cell.angle_beta   90.00
_cell.angle_gamma   90.00
#
_symmetry.space_group_name_H-M   'P 1'
#
loop_
_entity.id
_entity.type
_entity.pdbx_description
1 polymer ?
#
loop_
_entity_poly.entity_id
_entity_poly.type
_entity_poly.pdbx_seq_one_letter_code
_entity_poly.pdbx_strand_id
1 'polypeptide(L)'
;MADEIIRQGDKIQIGDKIYKSAKIRIVIPRTLDADMKRQATIYFRKIHFESCPITTVHRSYPIYVESTSEGNVKDEAIIADMPTILSGVDKAIDMYFRVGHIGKTQEQQLTEERELNNFTRVLSLLISQEAFCREIVEIVDDNNQPI
;
A
#
# COMPACT_ATOMS: atom_id res chain seq x y z
N MET A 1 0.16 12.73 -0.40
CA MET A 1 -0.18 12.14 0.93
C MET A 1 0.99 12.29 1.88
N ALA A 2 2.20 11.82 1.51
CA ALA A 2 3.42 12.12 2.26
C ALA A 2 3.59 13.63 2.53
N ASP A 3 3.46 14.48 1.50
CA ASP A 3 3.54 15.95 1.66
C ASP A 3 2.47 16.55 2.60
N GLU A 4 1.29 15.91 2.65
CA GLU A 4 0.21 16.35 3.53
C GLU A 4 0.55 16.04 4.99
N ILE A 5 1.11 14.85 5.25
CA ILE A 5 1.61 14.45 6.57
C ILE A 5 2.73 15.41 7.02
N ILE A 6 3.65 15.76 6.11
CA ILE A 6 4.68 16.78 6.39
C ILE A 6 4.05 18.12 6.79
N ARG A 7 3.06 18.59 6.01
CA ARG A 7 2.44 19.90 6.27
C ARG A 7 1.77 19.98 7.64
N GLN A 8 1.22 18.86 8.12
CA GLN A 8 0.53 18.81 9.41
C GLN A 8 1.49 18.72 10.61
N GLY A 9 2.77 18.37 10.39
CA GLY A 9 3.79 18.31 11.44
C GLY A 9 3.38 17.38 12.58
N ASP A 10 3.44 17.87 13.82
CA ASP A 10 3.18 17.06 15.04
C ASP A 10 1.69 16.94 15.40
N LYS A 11 0.78 17.45 14.56
CA LYS A 11 -0.68 17.41 14.78
C LYS A 11 -1.37 16.84 13.55
N ILE A 12 -1.10 15.58 13.26
CA ILE A 12 -1.64 14.90 12.10
C ILE A 12 -3.09 14.51 12.42
N GLN A 13 -4.03 15.15 11.74
CA GLN A 13 -5.46 14.87 11.90
C GLN A 13 -5.90 13.83 10.87
N ILE A 14 -6.38 12.69 11.35
CA ILE A 14 -6.94 11.62 10.53
C ILE A 14 -8.32 11.27 11.08
N GLY A 15 -9.36 11.57 10.30
CA GLY A 15 -10.74 11.52 10.80
C GLY A 15 -10.91 12.42 12.03
N ASP A 16 -11.42 11.84 13.11
CA ASP A 16 -11.67 12.53 14.39
C ASP A 16 -10.50 12.39 15.40
N LYS A 17 -9.40 11.75 15.00
CA LYS A 17 -8.23 11.48 15.85
C LYS A 17 -7.03 12.33 15.45
N ILE A 18 -6.21 12.71 16.43
CA ILE A 18 -4.96 13.47 16.25
C ILE A 18 -3.79 12.58 16.69
N TYR A 19 -2.78 12.50 15.82
CA TYR A 19 -1.55 11.72 16.03
C TYR A 19 -0.33 12.64 16.03
N LYS A 20 0.73 12.23 16.74
CA LYS A 20 2.01 12.97 16.78
C LYS A 20 2.91 12.62 15.59
N SER A 21 2.84 11.38 15.12
CA SER A 21 3.57 10.91 13.94
C SER A 21 2.70 9.97 13.11
N ALA A 22 3.09 9.74 11.86
CA ALA A 22 2.46 8.75 11.01
C ALA A 22 3.49 8.01 10.16
N LYS A 23 3.26 6.72 9.97
CA LYS A 23 3.99 5.86 9.02
C LYS A 23 3.07 5.42 7.89
N ILE A 24 3.63 5.36 6.70
CA ILE A 24 3.01 4.81 5.50
C ILE A 24 3.53 3.40 5.31
N ARG A 25 2.66 2.40 5.42
CA ARG A 25 2.94 1.00 5.14
C ARG A 25 2.47 0.66 3.74
N ILE A 26 3.40 0.36 2.84
CA ILE A 26 3.09 -0.17 1.52
C ILE A 26 3.12 -1.70 1.59
N VAL A 27 1.98 -2.33 1.31
CA VAL A 27 1.80 -3.78 1.40
C VAL A 27 1.91 -4.38 0.02
N ILE A 28 3.00 -5.07 -0.25
CA ILE A 28 3.24 -5.74 -1.53
C ILE A 28 2.67 -7.17 -1.44
N PRO A 29 1.72 -7.54 -2.32
CA PRO A 29 1.19 -8.90 -2.34
C PRO A 29 2.28 -9.88 -2.81
N ARG A 30 2.25 -11.12 -2.32
CA ARG A 30 3.22 -12.16 -2.75
C ARG A 30 3.01 -12.63 -4.19
N THR A 31 1.82 -12.41 -4.75
CA THR A 31 1.44 -12.85 -6.10
C THR A 31 0.61 -11.76 -6.77
N LEU A 32 0.71 -11.66 -8.10
CA LEU A 32 -0.18 -10.83 -8.90
C LEU A 32 -1.51 -11.57 -9.14
N ASP A 33 -2.61 -10.94 -8.72
CA ASP A 33 -3.98 -11.41 -8.96
C ASP A 33 -4.74 -10.35 -9.78
N ALA A 34 -5.65 -10.81 -10.63
CA ALA A 34 -6.48 -9.96 -11.48
C ALA A 34 -7.34 -8.96 -10.68
N ASP A 35 -7.68 -9.29 -9.42
CA ASP A 35 -8.49 -8.46 -8.53
C ASP A 35 -7.74 -8.03 -7.25
N MET A 36 -6.71 -7.19 -7.44
CA MET A 36 -5.96 -6.58 -6.33
C MET A 36 -6.85 -5.74 -5.39
N LYS A 37 -7.97 -5.19 -5.88
CA LYS A 37 -8.89 -4.41 -5.03
C LYS A 37 -9.55 -5.28 -3.98
N ARG A 38 -9.96 -6.50 -4.36
CA ARG A 38 -10.53 -7.46 -3.43
C ARG A 38 -9.48 -7.95 -2.44
N GLN A 39 -8.27 -8.24 -2.89
CA GLN A 39 -7.17 -8.64 -1.99
C GLN A 39 -6.85 -7.55 -0.96
N ALA A 40 -6.75 -6.29 -1.39
CA ALA A 40 -6.56 -5.15 -0.50
C ALA A 40 -7.69 -5.04 0.54
N THR A 41 -8.94 -5.17 0.11
CA THR A 41 -10.11 -5.14 1.00
C THR A 41 -10.07 -6.26 2.05
N ILE A 42 -9.67 -7.47 1.66
CA ILE A 42 -9.53 -8.62 2.58
C ILE A 42 -8.40 -8.36 3.58
N TYR A 43 -7.26 -7.87 3.10
CA TYR A 43 -6.11 -7.56 3.94
C TYR A 43 -6.48 -6.53 5.02
N PHE A 44 -7.02 -5.37 4.65
CA PHE A 44 -7.36 -4.30 5.61
C PHE A 44 -8.39 -4.74 6.65
N ARG A 45 -9.38 -5.57 6.26
CA ARG A 45 -10.34 -6.14 7.20
C ARG A 45 -9.69 -7.09 8.21
N LYS A 46 -8.73 -7.92 7.77
CA LYS A 46 -8.05 -8.90 8.62
C LYS A 46 -7.20 -8.24 9.71
N ILE A 47 -6.58 -7.11 9.40
CA ILE A 47 -5.68 -6.40 10.32
C ILE A 47 -6.35 -5.26 11.09
N HIS A 48 -7.69 -5.19 11.05
CA HIS A 48 -8.49 -4.14 11.71
C HIS A 48 -8.08 -2.72 11.32
N PHE A 49 -7.94 -2.46 10.02
CA PHE A 49 -7.76 -1.10 9.51
C PHE A 49 -9.12 -0.51 9.12
N GLU A 50 -9.35 0.74 9.51
CA GLU A 50 -10.57 1.47 9.21
C GLU A 50 -10.32 2.48 8.08
N SER A 51 -11.33 2.67 7.23
CA SER A 51 -11.25 3.67 6.18
C SER A 51 -11.60 5.03 6.75
N CYS A 52 -10.64 5.96 6.71
CA CYS A 52 -10.80 7.34 7.12
C CYS A 52 -10.49 8.27 5.94
N PRO A 53 -11.24 9.36 5.74
CA PRO A 53 -10.85 10.37 4.76
C PRO A 53 -9.67 11.19 5.28
N ILE A 54 -8.66 11.40 4.44
CA ILE A 54 -7.66 12.47 4.62
C ILE A 54 -7.95 13.56 3.60
N THR A 55 -8.20 14.77 4.09
CA THR A 55 -8.51 15.92 3.25
C THR A 55 -7.23 16.66 2.91
N THR A 56 -6.83 16.62 1.64
CA THR A 56 -5.77 17.48 1.10
C THR A 56 -6.36 18.77 0.56
N VAL A 57 -5.51 19.74 0.19
CA VAL A 57 -5.91 21.06 -0.35
C VAL A 57 -6.92 20.96 -1.51
N HIS A 58 -6.83 19.91 -2.34
CA HIS A 58 -7.63 19.78 -3.56
C HIS A 58 -8.62 18.61 -3.55
N ARG A 59 -8.40 17.59 -2.71
CA ARG A 59 -9.17 16.34 -2.75
C ARG A 59 -9.15 15.60 -1.43
N SER A 60 -10.26 14.96 -1.09
CA SER A 60 -10.33 13.97 -0.02
C SER A 60 -10.01 12.58 -0.58
N TYR A 61 -9.10 11.86 0.08
CA TYR A 61 -8.70 10.51 -0.27
C TYR A 61 -9.10 9.54 0.85
N PRO A 62 -9.75 8.40 0.56
CA PRO A 62 -9.91 7.36 1.57
C PRO A 62 -8.54 6.73 1.84
N ILE A 63 -8.17 6.67 3.11
CA ILE A 63 -6.97 5.99 3.59
C ILE A 63 -7.36 4.92 4.60
N TYR A 64 -6.57 3.86 4.69
CA TYR A 64 -6.76 2.80 5.68
C TYR A 64 -5.80 3.04 6.83
N VAL A 65 -6.33 3.23 8.03
CA VAL A 65 -5.53 3.51 9.23
C VAL A 65 -5.77 2.42 10.26
N GLU A 66 -4.73 2.04 10.98
CA GLU A 66 -4.83 1.08 12.07
C GLU A 66 -5.88 1.54 13.09
N SER A 67 -6.89 0.69 13.34
CA SER A 67 -7.88 0.98 14.36
C SER A 67 -7.24 0.92 15.74
N THR A 68 -7.48 1.95 16.54
CA THR A 68 -7.15 1.96 17.96
C THR A 68 -8.44 1.95 18.77
N SER A 69 -8.51 1.08 19.78
CA SER A 69 -9.63 1.01 20.71
C SER A 69 -9.83 2.37 21.41
N GLU A 70 -11.08 2.72 21.70
CA GLU A 70 -11.41 3.93 22.47
C GLU A 70 -10.60 3.97 23.77
N GLY A 71 -9.77 5.02 23.94
CA GLY A 71 -8.89 5.23 25.09
C GLY A 71 -7.40 4.92 24.86
N ASN A 72 -7.04 4.19 23.80
CA ASN A 72 -5.63 3.88 23.43
C ASN A 72 -5.22 4.64 22.16
N VAL A 73 -5.25 5.97 22.18
CA VAL A 73 -4.69 6.75 21.06
C VAL A 73 -3.17 6.50 21.04
N LYS A 74 -2.70 5.76 20.03
CA LYS A 74 -1.26 5.63 19.76
C LYS A 74 -0.73 7.00 19.35
N ASP A 75 0.49 7.31 19.78
CA ASP A 75 1.19 8.52 19.35
C ASP A 75 1.52 8.48 17.84
N GLU A 76 1.69 7.27 17.28
CA GLU A 76 1.98 7.01 15.87
C GLU A 76 0.78 6.36 15.15
N ALA A 77 0.34 6.95 14.04
CA ALA A 77 -0.62 6.33 13.12
C ALA A 77 0.09 5.44 12.10
N ILE A 78 -0.49 4.28 11.79
CA ILE A 78 -0.05 3.46 10.65
C ILE A 78 -1.11 3.58 9.57
N ILE A 79 -0.72 4.17 8.44
CA ILE A 79 -1.54 4.30 7.24
C ILE A 79 -1.08 3.21 6.28
N ALA A 80 -1.94 2.27 5.92
CA ALA A 80 -1.59 1.21 4.99
C ALA A 80 -2.19 1.45 3.60
N ASP A 81 -1.41 1.12 2.57
CA ASP A 81 -1.87 1.07 1.19
C ASP A 81 -1.38 -0.23 0.54
N MET A 82 -2.23 -0.84 -0.28
CA MET A 82 -1.85 -1.95 -1.15
C MET A 82 -1.94 -1.43 -2.58
N PRO A 83 -0.85 -1.43 -3.36
CA PRO A 83 -0.79 -0.77 -4.65
C PRO A 83 -1.64 -1.52 -5.68
N THR A 84 -2.94 -1.21 -5.74
CA THR A 84 -3.89 -1.82 -6.69
C THR A 84 -3.56 -1.56 -8.17
N ILE A 85 -2.60 -0.67 -8.44
CA ILE A 85 -1.99 -0.48 -9.77
C ILE A 85 -1.35 -1.77 -10.30
N LEU A 86 -0.96 -2.71 -9.43
CA LEU A 86 -0.43 -4.03 -9.79
C LEU A 86 -1.42 -4.87 -10.63
N SER A 87 -2.74 -4.63 -10.54
CA SER A 87 -3.72 -5.23 -11.46
C SER A 87 -3.51 -4.80 -12.92
N GLY A 88 -2.89 -3.64 -13.16
CA GLY A 88 -2.50 -3.20 -14.49
C GLY A 88 -1.33 -4.02 -15.06
N VAL A 89 -0.39 -4.42 -14.19
CA VAL A 89 0.76 -5.26 -14.55
C VAL A 89 0.29 -6.66 -14.95
N ASP A 90 -0.54 -7.29 -14.11
CA ASP A 90 -1.16 -8.60 -14.40
C ASP A 90 -1.86 -8.61 -15.77
N LYS A 91 -2.72 -7.60 -16.04
CA LYS A 91 -3.39 -7.45 -17.34
C LYS A 91 -2.46 -7.23 -18.52
N ALA A 92 -1.36 -6.49 -18.33
CA ALA A 92 -0.39 -6.25 -19.38
C ALA A 92 0.34 -7.54 -19.77
N ILE A 93 0.67 -8.37 -18.77
CA ILE A 93 1.27 -9.69 -18.96
C ILE A 93 0.27 -10.61 -19.68
N ASP A 94 -0.99 -10.65 -19.25
CA ASP A 94 -2.04 -11.42 -19.93
C ASP A 94 -2.18 -11.05 -21.42
N MET A 95 -2.19 -9.75 -21.73
CA MET A 95 -2.26 -9.26 -23.10
C MET A 95 -1.02 -9.65 -23.91
N TYR A 96 0.17 -9.62 -23.30
CA TYR A 96 1.42 -10.01 -23.94
C TYR A 96 1.45 -11.49 -24.33
N PHE A 97 1.02 -12.38 -23.44
CA PHE A 97 0.97 -13.82 -23.68
C PHE A 97 -0.24 -14.27 -24.53
N ARG A 98 -1.17 -13.35 -24.85
CA ARG A 98 -2.37 -13.61 -25.67
C ARG A 98 -3.17 -14.80 -25.14
N VAL A 99 -3.56 -14.74 -23.87
CA VAL A 99 -4.22 -15.84 -23.17
C VAL A 99 -5.46 -16.33 -23.93
N GLY A 100 -5.38 -17.57 -24.44
CA GLY A 100 -6.48 -18.33 -25.04
C GLY A 100 -6.74 -19.67 -24.34
N HIS A 101 -6.09 -19.90 -23.19
CA HIS A 101 -6.15 -21.13 -22.40
C HIS A 101 -6.50 -20.84 -20.94
N ILE A 102 -7.03 -21.83 -20.23
CA ILE A 102 -7.39 -21.72 -18.80
C ILE A 102 -6.13 -21.92 -17.96
N GLY A 103 -5.84 -20.98 -17.06
CA GLY A 103 -4.72 -21.02 -16.13
C GLY A 103 -3.45 -20.33 -16.66
N LYS A 104 -2.51 -20.07 -15.75
CA LYS A 104 -1.24 -19.38 -16.05
C LYS A 104 -0.17 -20.40 -16.46
N THR A 105 0.58 -20.12 -17.53
CA THR A 105 1.75 -20.91 -17.89
C THR A 105 2.90 -20.66 -16.91
N GLN A 106 3.90 -21.56 -16.90
CA GLN A 106 5.11 -21.34 -16.11
C GLN A 106 5.86 -20.07 -16.54
N GLU A 107 5.90 -19.78 -17.85
CA GLU A 107 6.53 -18.55 -18.37
C GLU A 107 5.79 -17.29 -17.91
N GLN A 108 4.46 -17.34 -17.86
CA GLN A 108 3.64 -16.25 -17.34
C GLN A 108 3.92 -16.02 -15.85
N GLN A 109 3.93 -17.08 -15.03
CA GLN A 109 4.23 -16.97 -13.60
C GLN A 109 5.61 -16.37 -13.33
N LEU A 110 6.64 -16.84 -14.06
CA LEU A 110 8.00 -16.28 -13.96
C LEU A 110 8.06 -14.80 -14.37
N THR A 111 7.23 -14.40 -15.34
CA THR A 111 7.15 -13.00 -15.78
C THR A 111 6.47 -12.13 -14.70
N GLU A 112 5.40 -12.62 -14.09
CA GLU A 112 4.71 -11.93 -12.99
C GLU A 112 5.62 -11.74 -11.78
N GLU A 113 6.35 -12.78 -11.38
CA GLU A 113 7.34 -12.69 -10.29
C GLU A 113 8.43 -11.67 -10.62
N ARG A 114 8.94 -11.65 -11.86
CA ARG A 114 9.95 -10.67 -12.29
C ARG A 114 9.42 -9.25 -12.24
N GLU A 115 8.21 -9.00 -12.75
CA GLU A 115 7.63 -7.66 -12.78
C GLU A 115 7.25 -7.17 -11.39
N LEU A 116 6.75 -8.04 -10.51
CA LEU A 116 6.51 -7.70 -9.11
C LEU A 116 7.81 -7.34 -8.38
N ASN A 117 8.89 -8.11 -8.60
CA ASN A 117 10.21 -7.80 -8.05
C ASN A 117 10.77 -6.48 -8.60
N ASN A 118 10.60 -6.23 -9.91
CA ASN A 118 11.01 -4.97 -10.53
C ASN A 118 10.26 -3.78 -9.94
N PHE A 119 8.94 -3.90 -9.77
CA PHE A 119 8.11 -2.88 -9.14
C PHE A 119 8.61 -2.55 -7.72
N THR A 120 8.78 -3.58 -6.88
CA THR A 120 9.25 -3.42 -5.51
C THR A 120 10.63 -2.78 -5.47
N ARG A 121 11.56 -3.23 -6.32
CA ARG A 121 12.91 -2.66 -6.41
C ARG A 121 12.90 -1.18 -6.79
N VAL A 122 12.10 -0.80 -7.79
CA VAL A 122 12.00 0.60 -8.21
C VAL A 122 11.39 1.46 -7.11
N LEU A 123 10.33 0.97 -6.45
CA LEU A 123 9.71 1.66 -5.33
C LEU A 123 10.70 1.89 -4.18
N SER A 124 11.44 0.85 -3.77
CA SER A 124 12.47 0.95 -2.73
C SER A 124 13.56 1.95 -3.11
N LEU A 125 13.97 1.99 -4.40
CA LEU A 125 14.95 2.96 -4.88
C LEU A 125 14.42 4.39 -4.74
N LEU A 126 13.19 4.66 -5.17
CA LEU A 126 12.56 5.98 -5.08
C LEU A 126 12.46 6.43 -3.61
N ILE A 127 12.02 5.53 -2.71
CA ILE A 127 11.99 5.80 -1.26
C ILE A 127 13.39 6.11 -0.73
N SER A 128 14.40 5.35 -1.16
CA SER A 128 15.78 5.53 -0.69
C SER A 128 16.41 6.86 -1.11
N GLN A 129 15.94 7.48 -2.19
CA GLN A 129 16.46 8.75 -2.70
C GLN A 129 15.97 9.95 -1.88
N GLU A 130 14.83 9.84 -1.21
CA GLU A 130 14.24 10.93 -0.44
C GLU A 130 14.36 10.68 1.07
N ALA A 131 15.02 11.59 1.79
CA ALA A 131 15.29 11.42 3.23
C ALA A 131 14.01 11.23 4.05
N PHE A 132 12.95 11.95 3.71
CA PHE A 132 11.67 11.86 4.39
C PHE A 132 10.98 10.51 4.13
N CYS A 133 10.92 10.06 2.88
CA CYS A 133 10.33 8.78 2.52
C CYS A 133 11.02 7.62 3.27
N ARG A 134 12.35 7.67 3.45
CA ARG A 134 13.07 6.67 4.25
C ARG A 134 12.64 6.58 5.72
N GLU A 135 12.17 7.68 6.29
CA GLU A 135 11.79 7.75 7.71
C GLU A 135 10.35 7.30 7.94
N ILE A 136 9.46 7.64 7.00
CA ILE A 136 8.02 7.44 7.19
C ILE A 136 7.44 6.27 6.39
N VAL A 137 8.13 5.76 5.35
CA VAL A 137 7.62 4.67 4.52
C VAL A 137 8.26 3.34 4.90
N GLU A 138 7.43 2.32 5.15
CA GLU A 138 7.84 0.94 5.28
C GLU A 138 7.20 0.09 4.18
N ILE A 139 7.95 -0.88 3.65
CA ILE A 139 7.46 -1.86 2.69
C ILE A 139 7.37 -3.20 3.41
N VAL A 140 6.20 -3.85 3.32
CA VAL A 140 5.96 -5.16 3.91
C VAL A 140 5.23 -6.07 2.94
N ASP A 141 5.27 -7.37 3.19
CA ASP A 141 4.42 -8.34 2.50
C ASP A 141 3.00 -8.40 3.10
N ASP A 142 2.14 -9.21 2.48
CA ASP A 142 0.76 -9.46 2.94
C ASP A 142 0.64 -10.20 4.30
N ASN A 143 1.76 -10.58 4.91
CA ASN A 143 1.87 -11.09 6.28
C ASN A 143 2.58 -10.12 7.23
N ASN A 144 2.75 -8.85 6.81
CA ASN A 144 3.42 -7.78 7.55
C ASN A 144 4.90 -8.06 7.84
N GLN A 145 5.56 -8.86 7.01
CA GLN A 145 7.01 -9.07 7.08
C GLN A 145 7.73 -8.02 6.23
N PRO A 146 8.80 -7.38 6.72
CA PRO A 146 9.60 -6.46 5.93
C PRO A 146 10.18 -7.13 4.67
N ILE A 147 10.28 -6.36 3.59
CA ILE A 147 10.87 -6.77 2.30
C ILE A 147 12.16 -6.00 2.03
#